data_AF-A0A7Y4JVH8-F1
#
_entry.id   AF-A0A7Y4JVH8-F1
#
_cell.length_a   1.000
_cell.length_b   1.000
_cell.length_c   1.000
_cell.angle_alpha   90.00
_cell.angle_beta   90.00
_cell.angle_gamma   90.00
#
_symmetry.space_group_name_H-M   'P 1'
#
loop_
_entity.id
_entity.type
_entity.pdbx_description
1 polymer ?
#
loop_
_entity_poly.entity_id
_entity_poly.type
_entity_poly.pdbx_seq_one_letter_code
_entity_poly.pdbx_strand_id
1 'polypeptide(L)'
;MLLMVLATTPTAAEEPRAPTVPSKVSQDACPPALRVVVDPQELKKQVRAAKTTTGLRKLLHPLGLDSKWERQECLRQEGPASAQLDVFRARILSADAQDFILQARGQACDALKLLDGVVLHPLGGKNTFCAIPMEFLPGVVESQSFRVVFSFENLTDPVRQVFRVEESDADSRNEYQTLSYWEAQEGSLRSIFTIESGSHMGFVHGSTEVKVTPVGDAFPRVLEVKESSRECGKVIDMPSGESVYEPSCTDAENEVRMCYRRKSPGAPGVYDKC
;
A
#
# COMPACT_ATOMS: atom_id res chain seq x y z
N MET A 1 -62.86 55.42 -22.65
CA MET A 1 -61.95 56.39 -22.00
C MET A 1 -60.53 55.88 -22.15
N LEU A 2 -59.61 56.77 -22.58
CA LEU A 2 -58.15 56.58 -22.72
C LEU A 2 -57.52 55.91 -21.47
N LEU A 3 -56.40 55.18 -21.52
CA LEU A 3 -55.06 55.60 -21.96
C LEU A 3 -54.15 54.41 -22.37
N MET A 4 -53.28 54.65 -23.35
CA MET A 4 -52.03 53.92 -23.63
C MET A 4 -50.95 54.21 -22.56
N VAL A 5 -50.04 53.26 -22.29
CA VAL A 5 -48.59 53.52 -22.09
C VAL A 5 -47.75 52.30 -22.60
N LEU A 6 -46.57 52.60 -23.15
CA LEU A 6 -45.68 51.82 -24.02
C LEU A 6 -44.78 50.73 -23.38
N ALA A 7 -44.45 49.76 -24.23
CA ALA A 7 -43.16 49.09 -24.54
C ALA A 7 -42.11 48.77 -23.45
N THR A 8 -41.63 47.52 -23.46
CA THR A 8 -40.26 47.10 -23.91
C THR A 8 -40.09 45.57 -23.83
N THR A 9 -39.62 44.93 -24.91
CA THR A 9 -38.91 43.64 -24.90
C THR A 9 -37.44 43.88 -24.50
N PRO A 10 -36.69 42.92 -23.92
CA PRO A 10 -35.92 42.04 -24.81
C PRO A 10 -35.45 40.67 -24.25
N THR A 11 -35.01 39.88 -25.22
CA THR A 11 -33.88 38.91 -25.19
C THR A 11 -34.10 37.46 -24.75
N ALA A 12 -33.78 36.61 -25.72
CA ALA A 12 -33.63 35.17 -25.69
C ALA A 12 -32.81 34.66 -24.48
N ALA A 13 -33.31 33.58 -23.89
CA ALA A 13 -32.61 32.79 -22.90
C ALA A 13 -31.46 32.03 -23.59
N GLU A 14 -30.23 32.38 -23.21
CA GLU A 14 -28.99 31.69 -23.57
C GLU A 14 -28.90 30.37 -22.78
N GLU A 15 -28.54 29.27 -23.45
CA GLU A 15 -28.34 27.95 -22.85
C GLU A 15 -27.32 27.99 -21.69
N PRO A 16 -27.51 27.21 -20.61
CA PRO A 16 -26.52 27.12 -19.55
C PRO A 16 -25.26 26.43 -20.09
N ARG A 17 -24.17 27.20 -20.22
CA ARG A 17 -22.82 26.66 -20.44
C ARG A 17 -22.52 25.65 -19.33
N ALA A 18 -22.18 24.42 -19.75
CA ALA A 18 -21.66 23.39 -18.85
C ALA A 18 -20.49 23.94 -18.03
N PRO A 19 -20.40 23.67 -16.72
CA PRO A 19 -19.29 24.14 -15.92
C PRO A 19 -18.01 23.42 -16.38
N THR A 20 -17.11 24.18 -16.99
CA THR A 20 -15.72 23.80 -17.21
C THR A 20 -15.09 23.43 -15.87
N VAL A 21 -14.89 22.14 -15.65
CA VAL A 21 -14.11 21.62 -14.51
C VAL A 21 -12.65 22.02 -14.75
N PRO A 22 -11.98 22.74 -13.83
CA PRO A 22 -10.57 23.07 -14.02
C PRO A 22 -9.70 21.84 -13.72
N SER A 23 -9.05 21.27 -14.74
CA SER A 23 -8.02 20.21 -14.64
C SER A 23 -6.70 20.66 -13.99
N LYS A 24 -6.73 21.54 -12.99
CA LYS A 24 -5.54 22.10 -12.31
C LYS A 24 -5.14 21.41 -11.00
N VAL A 25 -5.77 20.28 -10.65
CA VAL A 25 -5.59 19.66 -9.32
C VAL A 25 -4.25 18.91 -9.15
N SER A 26 -3.47 18.62 -10.20
CA SER A 26 -2.32 17.70 -10.08
C SER A 26 -0.95 18.35 -9.82
N GLN A 27 -0.73 19.64 -10.10
CA GLN A 27 0.61 20.26 -9.98
C GLN A 27 0.89 20.91 -8.62
N ASP A 28 -0.14 21.41 -7.92
CA ASP A 28 0.01 22.02 -6.59
C ASP A 28 -0.04 20.99 -5.44
N ALA A 29 -0.40 19.73 -5.74
CA ALA A 29 -0.59 18.69 -4.73
C ALA A 29 0.72 18.01 -4.26
N CYS A 30 1.84 18.18 -4.97
CA CYS A 30 3.11 17.53 -4.61
C CYS A 30 4.09 18.50 -3.92
N PRO A 31 4.42 18.29 -2.63
CA PRO A 31 5.44 19.06 -1.92
C PRO A 31 6.77 19.05 -2.67
N PRO A 32 7.52 20.17 -2.73
CA PRO A 32 8.80 20.24 -3.43
C PRO A 32 9.80 19.16 -3.01
N ALA A 33 9.81 18.79 -1.73
CA ALA A 33 10.68 17.75 -1.17
C ALA A 33 10.42 16.34 -1.74
N LEU A 34 9.23 16.09 -2.28
CA LEU A 34 8.83 14.81 -2.86
C LEU A 34 8.92 14.81 -4.40
N ARG A 35 9.35 15.91 -5.01
CA ARG A 35 9.49 16.00 -6.47
C ARG A 35 10.80 15.38 -6.90
N VAL A 36 10.73 14.43 -7.81
CA VAL A 36 11.90 13.69 -8.30
C VAL A 36 11.93 13.70 -9.82
N VAL A 37 13.15 13.76 -10.37
CA VAL A 37 13.39 13.62 -11.81
C VAL A 37 14.21 12.37 -12.04
N VAL A 38 13.59 11.34 -12.60
CA VAL A 38 14.20 10.02 -12.75
C VAL A 38 13.60 9.26 -13.92
N ASP A 39 14.41 8.50 -14.64
CA ASP A 39 13.91 7.48 -15.56
C ASP A 39 13.88 6.13 -14.82
N PRO A 40 12.69 5.55 -14.53
CA PRO A 40 12.59 4.29 -13.80
C PRO A 40 13.36 3.12 -14.41
N GLN A 41 13.44 3.05 -15.74
CA GLN A 41 14.12 1.94 -16.42
C GLN A 41 15.63 2.10 -16.37
N GLU A 42 16.12 3.33 -16.46
CA GLU A 42 17.55 3.60 -16.31
C GLU A 42 18.00 3.43 -14.86
N LEU A 43 17.21 3.94 -13.89
CA LEU A 43 17.47 3.73 -12.48
C LEU A 43 17.56 2.23 -12.14
N LYS A 44 16.65 1.41 -12.69
CA LYS A 44 16.69 -0.05 -12.51
C LYS A 44 18.02 -0.67 -12.92
N LYS A 45 18.62 -0.24 -14.03
CA LYS A 45 19.94 -0.72 -14.48
C LYS A 45 21.03 -0.27 -13.54
N GLN A 46 21.01 1.00 -13.12
CA GLN A 46 22.00 1.59 -12.23
C GLN A 46 22.00 0.92 -10.85
N VAL A 47 20.82 0.67 -10.28
CA VAL A 47 20.66 -0.03 -8.99
C VAL A 47 21.25 -1.45 -9.06
N ARG A 48 20.99 -2.18 -10.15
CA ARG A 48 21.55 -3.53 -10.36
C ARG A 48 23.09 -3.52 -10.49
N ALA A 49 23.63 -2.45 -11.07
CA ALA A 49 25.06 -2.28 -11.27
C ALA A 49 25.79 -1.85 -9.99
N ALA A 50 25.12 -1.16 -9.06
CA ALA A 50 25.70 -0.72 -7.80
C ALA A 50 26.14 -1.93 -6.96
N LYS A 51 27.42 -1.91 -6.52
CA LYS A 51 28.04 -2.96 -5.70
C LYS A 51 28.41 -2.53 -4.30
N THR A 52 28.17 -1.26 -3.96
CA THR A 52 28.55 -0.70 -2.67
C THR A 52 27.39 0.06 -2.04
N THR A 53 27.41 0.17 -0.71
CA THR A 53 26.41 0.89 0.08
C THR A 53 26.33 2.36 -0.33
N THR A 54 27.45 3.06 -0.52
CA THR A 54 27.45 4.46 -0.98
C THR A 54 26.88 4.60 -2.39
N GLY A 55 27.29 3.73 -3.31
CA GLY A 55 26.77 3.74 -4.67
C GLY A 55 25.27 3.50 -4.72
N LEU A 56 24.77 2.55 -3.93
CA LEU A 56 23.35 2.25 -3.84
C LEU A 56 22.56 3.38 -3.17
N ARG A 57 23.08 3.94 -2.06
CA ARG A 57 22.47 5.08 -1.37
C ARG A 57 22.30 6.29 -2.29
N LYS A 58 23.32 6.61 -3.09
CA LYS A 58 23.25 7.73 -4.06
C LYS A 58 22.08 7.61 -5.04
N LEU A 59 21.69 6.39 -5.39
CA LEU A 59 20.59 6.12 -6.34
C LEU A 59 19.22 6.10 -5.64
N LEU A 60 19.16 5.61 -4.41
CA LEU A 60 17.91 5.41 -3.66
C LEU A 60 17.49 6.65 -2.84
N HIS A 61 18.46 7.44 -2.36
CA HIS A 61 18.23 8.60 -1.49
C HIS A 61 17.31 9.66 -2.10
N PRO A 62 17.44 10.03 -3.40
CA PRO A 62 16.51 10.99 -4.01
C PRO A 62 15.05 10.54 -4.00
N LEU A 63 14.80 9.24 -3.83
CA LEU A 63 13.47 8.65 -3.74
C LEU A 63 13.00 8.43 -2.30
N GLY A 64 13.83 8.73 -1.30
CA GLY A 64 13.57 8.46 0.12
C GLY A 64 13.65 6.97 0.51
N LEU A 65 14.13 6.11 -0.39
CA LEU A 65 14.19 4.65 -0.22
C LEU A 65 15.36 4.17 0.66
N ASP A 66 16.07 5.10 1.29
CA ASP A 66 17.14 4.83 2.25
C ASP A 66 16.87 5.45 3.63
N SER A 67 15.69 6.06 3.83
CA SER A 67 15.34 6.80 5.04
C SER A 67 15.47 5.97 6.33
N LYS A 68 15.26 4.66 6.24
CA LYS A 68 15.39 3.72 7.38
C LYS A 68 16.80 3.15 7.56
N TRP A 69 17.72 3.40 6.63
CA TRP A 69 19.09 2.86 6.69
C TRP A 69 19.92 3.48 7.81
N GLU A 70 19.63 4.73 8.17
CA GLU A 70 20.37 5.45 9.23
C GLU A 70 20.27 4.74 10.59
N ARG A 71 19.26 3.88 10.77
CA ARG A 71 19.07 3.07 11.98
C ARG A 71 20.16 2.00 12.15
N GLN A 72 20.85 1.62 11.07
CA GLN A 72 21.86 0.57 11.06
C GLN A 72 23.26 1.16 10.85
N GLU A 73 24.12 1.00 11.85
CA GLU A 73 25.46 1.62 11.84
C GLU A 73 26.32 1.15 10.66
N CYS A 74 26.24 -0.13 10.32
CA CYS A 74 26.99 -0.72 9.20
C CYS A 74 26.61 -0.08 7.85
N LEU A 75 25.37 0.39 7.67
CA LEU A 75 24.90 1.04 6.44
C LEU A 75 25.40 2.47 6.36
N ARG A 76 25.93 3.04 7.45
CA ARG A 76 26.59 4.36 7.44
C ARG A 76 28.00 4.27 6.87
N GLN A 77 28.61 3.08 6.89
CA GLN A 77 29.96 2.83 6.38
C GLN A 77 29.91 2.30 4.95
N GLU A 78 31.02 2.46 4.22
CA GLU A 78 31.16 1.85 2.90
C GLU A 78 31.33 0.34 3.06
N GLY A 79 30.55 -0.42 2.30
CA GLY A 79 30.59 -1.87 2.32
C GLY A 79 29.96 -2.47 1.07
N PRO A 80 30.09 -3.79 0.88
CA PRO A 80 29.43 -4.48 -0.22
C PRO A 80 27.90 -4.39 -0.07
N ALA A 81 27.23 -4.10 -1.17
CA ALA A 81 25.78 -4.11 -1.25
C ALA A 81 25.33 -4.63 -2.61
N SER A 82 24.15 -5.23 -2.66
CA SER A 82 23.52 -5.63 -3.91
C SER A 82 22.02 -5.44 -3.81
N ALA A 83 21.43 -4.77 -4.80
CA ALA A 83 19.99 -4.60 -4.88
C ALA A 83 19.49 -4.73 -6.31
N GLN A 84 18.18 -4.90 -6.42
CA GLN A 84 17.41 -4.89 -7.63
C GLN A 84 16.27 -3.89 -7.44
N LEU A 85 15.85 -3.27 -8.54
CA LEU A 85 14.69 -2.41 -8.57
C LEU A 85 13.64 -3.05 -9.46
N ASP A 86 12.52 -3.45 -8.87
CA ASP A 86 11.35 -3.85 -9.62
C ASP A 86 10.53 -2.62 -10.00
N VAL A 87 9.95 -2.65 -11.20
CA VAL A 87 9.23 -1.52 -11.78
C VAL A 87 7.91 -2.05 -12.29
N PHE A 88 6.84 -1.65 -11.63
CA PHE A 88 5.46 -1.98 -12.00
C PHE A 88 4.72 -0.73 -12.42
N ARG A 89 3.57 -0.93 -13.06
CA ARG A 89 2.68 0.15 -13.49
C ARG A 89 1.27 -0.14 -12.98
N ALA A 90 0.64 0.85 -12.36
CA ALA A 90 -0.68 0.75 -11.77
C ALA A 90 -1.39 2.12 -11.78
N ARG A 91 -2.68 2.15 -11.45
CA ARG A 91 -3.51 3.35 -11.30
C ARG A 91 -3.90 3.48 -9.83
N ILE A 92 -2.96 3.97 -9.03
CA ILE A 92 -3.11 4.08 -7.58
C ILE A 92 -3.72 5.43 -7.21
N LEU A 93 -3.14 6.53 -7.72
CA LEU A 93 -3.55 7.88 -7.33
C LEU A 93 -4.75 8.40 -8.11
N SER A 94 -4.84 8.02 -9.39
CA SER A 94 -5.93 8.43 -10.28
C SER A 94 -6.24 7.34 -11.29
N ALA A 95 -7.50 7.25 -11.71
CA ALA A 95 -7.91 6.37 -12.81
C ALA A 95 -7.32 6.82 -14.16
N ASP A 96 -6.98 8.11 -14.29
CA ASP A 96 -6.58 8.73 -15.55
C ASP A 96 -5.06 8.74 -15.78
N ALA A 97 -4.28 8.51 -14.71
CA ALA A 97 -2.83 8.53 -14.76
C ALA A 97 -2.26 7.17 -14.33
N GLN A 98 -1.25 6.70 -15.06
CA GLN A 98 -0.50 5.51 -14.68
C GLN A 98 0.69 5.92 -13.83
N ASP A 99 0.72 5.40 -12.60
CA ASP A 99 1.82 5.53 -11.66
C ASP A 99 2.90 4.48 -11.98
N PHE A 100 4.15 4.80 -11.65
CA PHE A 100 5.19 3.78 -11.53
C PHE A 100 5.34 3.36 -10.08
N ILE A 101 5.49 2.08 -9.85
CA ILE A 101 5.75 1.54 -8.52
C ILE A 101 7.13 0.95 -8.55
N LEU A 102 8.01 1.49 -7.72
CA LEU A 102 9.38 1.05 -7.59
C LEU A 102 9.53 0.29 -6.29
N GLN A 103 10.07 -0.92 -6.35
CA GLN A 103 10.40 -1.69 -5.16
C GLN A 103 11.88 -2.06 -5.20
N ALA A 104 12.63 -1.59 -4.22
CA ALA A 104 14.03 -1.92 -4.04
C ALA A 104 14.13 -3.18 -3.15
N ARG A 105 14.81 -4.21 -3.65
CA ARG A 105 15.05 -5.47 -2.92
C ARG A 105 16.51 -5.85 -2.98
N GLY A 106 17.09 -6.27 -1.87
CA GLY A 106 18.52 -6.60 -1.86
C GLY A 106 19.06 -6.97 -0.50
N GLN A 107 20.38 -6.85 -0.38
CA GLN A 107 21.11 -7.10 0.85
C GLN A 107 22.34 -6.20 0.96
N ALA A 108 22.71 -5.87 2.19
CA ALA A 108 23.95 -5.17 2.57
C ALA A 108 24.37 -5.63 3.98
N CYS A 109 25.56 -5.22 4.45
CA CYS A 109 26.06 -5.51 5.81
C CYS A 109 25.86 -6.97 6.28
N ASP A 110 26.49 -7.94 5.64
CA ASP A 110 26.45 -9.34 6.11
C ASP A 110 25.02 -9.89 6.28
N ALA A 111 24.18 -9.66 5.26
CA ALA A 111 22.83 -10.19 5.06
C ALA A 111 21.64 -9.42 5.68
N LEU A 112 21.82 -8.13 6.04
CA LEU A 112 20.66 -7.25 6.25
C LEU A 112 19.85 -7.13 4.96
N LYS A 113 18.58 -7.53 5.02
CA LYS A 113 17.69 -7.46 3.86
C LYS A 113 17.24 -6.01 3.65
N LEU A 114 17.30 -5.58 2.40
CA LEU A 114 16.76 -4.31 1.94
C LEU A 114 15.42 -4.58 1.27
N LEU A 115 14.38 -3.89 1.71
CA LEU A 115 13.04 -3.98 1.12
C LEU A 115 12.32 -2.65 1.34
N ASP A 116 12.28 -1.81 0.32
CA ASP A 116 11.63 -0.51 0.35
C ASP A 116 10.90 -0.23 -0.96
N GLY A 117 10.04 0.78 -1.00
CA GLY A 117 9.31 1.12 -2.21
C GLY A 117 8.66 2.49 -2.21
N VAL A 118 8.36 2.95 -3.42
CA VAL A 118 7.81 4.28 -3.68
C VAL A 118 6.87 4.23 -4.87
N VAL A 119 5.78 4.99 -4.80
CA VAL A 119 4.87 5.26 -5.91
C VAL A 119 5.27 6.59 -6.54
N LEU A 120 5.50 6.59 -7.84
CA LEU A 120 5.84 7.75 -8.64
C LEU A 120 4.63 8.18 -9.48
N HIS A 121 3.99 9.27 -9.06
CA HIS A 121 2.86 9.87 -9.76
C HIS A 121 3.33 10.96 -10.74
N PRO A 122 2.93 10.93 -12.03
CA PRO A 122 3.43 11.88 -13.02
C PRO A 122 2.97 13.33 -12.77
N LEU A 123 3.88 14.31 -12.86
CA LEU A 123 3.60 15.75 -12.66
C LEU A 123 3.51 16.57 -13.96
N GLY A 124 3.53 15.91 -15.12
CA GLY A 124 3.43 16.54 -16.45
C GLY A 124 4.76 16.87 -17.12
N GLY A 125 5.86 16.98 -16.36
CA GLY A 125 7.23 17.09 -16.89
C GLY A 125 7.79 15.74 -17.35
N LYS A 126 8.69 15.73 -18.34
CA LYS A 126 9.38 14.49 -18.76
C LYS A 126 10.12 13.91 -17.56
N ASN A 127 9.86 12.64 -17.25
CA ASN A 127 10.49 11.91 -16.15
C ASN A 127 10.37 12.63 -14.79
N THR A 128 9.34 13.46 -14.61
CA THR A 128 9.12 14.23 -13.38
C THR A 128 7.93 13.66 -12.63
N PHE A 129 8.16 13.29 -11.37
CA PHE A 129 7.20 12.57 -10.56
C PHE A 129 7.07 13.14 -9.15
N CYS A 130 5.92 12.89 -8.54
CA CYS A 130 5.75 12.96 -7.09
C CYS A 130 6.06 11.59 -6.49
N ALA A 131 7.05 11.52 -5.61
CA ALA A 131 7.46 10.32 -4.91
C ALA A 131 6.66 10.16 -3.60
N ILE A 132 5.84 9.12 -3.53
CA ILE A 132 4.99 8.79 -2.38
C ILE A 132 5.53 7.51 -1.75
N PRO A 133 6.11 7.56 -0.53
CA PRO A 133 6.68 6.39 0.11
C PRO A 133 5.67 5.28 0.37
N MET A 134 6.09 4.02 0.23
CA MET A 134 5.33 2.84 0.63
C MET A 134 5.63 2.53 2.10
N GLU A 135 4.95 3.22 3.01
CA GLU A 135 5.26 3.19 4.46
C GLU A 135 5.22 1.79 5.10
N PHE A 136 4.38 0.90 4.55
CA PHE A 136 4.26 -0.50 4.95
C PHE A 136 5.48 -1.37 4.58
N LEU A 137 6.39 -0.90 3.72
CA LEU A 137 7.63 -1.61 3.48
C LEU A 137 8.65 -1.26 4.58
N PRO A 138 9.34 -2.26 5.15
CA PRO A 138 10.15 -2.08 6.36
C PRO A 138 11.45 -1.29 6.13
N GLY A 139 11.87 -1.09 4.88
CA GLY A 139 13.12 -0.46 4.48
C GLY A 139 14.32 -1.39 4.67
N VAL A 140 14.63 -1.71 5.92
CA VAL A 140 15.69 -2.64 6.31
C VAL A 140 15.16 -3.64 7.31
N VAL A 141 15.49 -4.92 7.13
CA VAL A 141 15.02 -6.00 7.99
C VAL A 141 16.18 -6.85 8.48
N GLU A 142 16.22 -7.05 9.80
CA GLU A 142 17.16 -7.96 10.47
C GLU A 142 16.66 -9.40 10.46
N SER A 143 15.34 -9.59 10.55
CA SER A 143 14.69 -10.91 10.57
C SER A 143 14.87 -11.68 9.25
N GLN A 144 15.41 -12.90 9.35
CA GLN A 144 15.57 -13.79 8.20
C GLN A 144 14.25 -14.43 7.74
N SER A 145 13.26 -14.54 8.62
CA SER A 145 11.93 -15.11 8.33
C SER A 145 10.96 -14.07 7.75
N PHE A 146 11.29 -12.78 7.86
CA PHE A 146 10.45 -11.72 7.32
C PHE A 146 10.23 -11.86 5.83
N ARG A 147 8.95 -11.81 5.44
CA ARG A 147 8.50 -11.87 4.06
C ARG A 147 7.34 -10.91 3.88
N VAL A 148 7.38 -10.16 2.78
CA VAL A 148 6.25 -9.36 2.30
C VAL A 148 5.89 -9.79 0.88
N VAL A 149 4.62 -10.09 0.66
CA VAL A 149 4.02 -10.31 -0.65
C VAL A 149 3.08 -9.15 -0.93
N PHE A 150 3.26 -8.52 -2.09
CA PHE A 150 2.44 -7.39 -2.51
C PHE A 150 1.71 -7.74 -3.80
N SER A 151 0.46 -7.30 -3.92
CA SER A 151 -0.37 -7.48 -5.11
C SER A 151 -1.33 -6.29 -5.29
N PHE A 152 -1.92 -6.18 -6.48
CA PHE A 152 -2.89 -5.14 -6.79
C PHE A 152 -4.29 -5.74 -6.85
N GLU A 153 -5.22 -5.11 -6.13
CA GLU A 153 -6.64 -5.44 -6.24
C GLU A 153 -7.44 -4.22 -6.69
N ASN A 154 -8.49 -4.46 -7.47
CA ASN A 154 -9.44 -3.42 -7.84
C ASN A 154 -10.55 -3.38 -6.79
N LEU A 155 -10.68 -2.27 -6.06
CA LEU A 155 -11.85 -1.99 -5.25
C LEU A 155 -12.64 -0.87 -5.95
N THR A 156 -13.93 -1.09 -6.23
CA THR A 156 -14.85 -0.16 -6.93
C THR A 156 -15.74 0.54 -5.90
N ASP A 157 -16.19 1.80 -5.91
CA ASP A 157 -16.37 2.90 -6.89
C ASP A 157 -15.87 4.25 -6.26
N PRO A 158 -15.13 5.12 -6.98
CA PRO A 158 -14.57 4.89 -8.32
C PRO A 158 -13.53 3.78 -8.30
N VAL A 159 -13.40 3.06 -9.43
CA VAL A 159 -12.44 1.96 -9.60
C VAL A 159 -11.04 2.47 -9.28
N ARG A 160 -10.46 1.98 -8.18
CA ARG A 160 -9.09 2.29 -7.76
C ARG A 160 -8.33 1.00 -7.50
N GLN A 161 -7.06 0.98 -7.87
CA GLN A 161 -6.16 -0.10 -7.47
C GLN A 161 -5.65 0.17 -6.06
N VAL A 162 -5.80 -0.81 -5.19
CA VAL A 162 -5.26 -0.81 -3.85
C VAL A 162 -4.09 -1.79 -3.77
N PHE A 163 -3.14 -1.51 -2.89
CA PHE A 163 -2.12 -2.47 -2.54
C PHE A 163 -2.70 -3.46 -1.55
N ARG A 164 -2.64 -4.75 -1.88
CA ARG A 164 -2.82 -5.83 -0.92
C ARG A 164 -1.43 -6.29 -0.49
N VAL A 165 -1.15 -6.20 0.81
CA VAL A 165 0.15 -6.47 1.41
C VAL A 165 -0.03 -7.56 2.45
N GLU A 166 0.59 -8.71 2.20
CA GLU A 166 0.73 -9.80 3.14
C GLU A 166 2.14 -9.73 3.73
N GLU A 167 2.24 -9.58 5.03
CA GLU A 167 3.48 -9.54 5.79
C GLU A 167 3.48 -10.72 6.75
N SER A 168 4.56 -11.49 6.76
CA SER A 168 4.80 -12.53 7.76
C SER A 168 6.16 -12.30 8.40
N ASP A 169 6.18 -12.24 9.72
CA ASP A 169 7.40 -12.19 10.51
C ASP A 169 7.35 -13.29 11.57
N ALA A 170 8.46 -13.98 11.76
CA ALA A 170 8.53 -15.09 12.71
C ALA A 170 9.83 -15.04 13.49
N ASP A 171 9.75 -15.03 14.81
CA ASP A 171 10.89 -15.24 15.67
C ASP A 171 10.87 -16.67 16.25
N SER A 172 11.80 -16.98 17.17
CA SER A 172 11.88 -18.30 17.81
C SER A 172 10.63 -18.71 18.63
N ARG A 173 9.72 -17.79 18.92
CA ARG A 173 8.59 -17.92 19.86
C ARG A 173 7.26 -17.46 19.28
N ASN A 174 7.27 -16.54 18.32
CA ASN A 174 6.06 -15.94 17.77
C ASN A 174 6.09 -15.97 16.25
N GLU A 175 4.94 -16.21 15.65
CA GLU A 175 4.71 -15.96 14.23
C GLU A 175 3.56 -14.97 14.09
N TYR A 176 3.80 -13.87 13.41
CA TYR A 176 2.83 -12.84 13.12
C TYR A 176 2.59 -12.78 11.61
N GLN A 177 1.33 -12.84 11.21
CA GLN A 177 0.90 -12.65 9.83
C GLN A 177 -0.09 -11.49 9.78
N THR A 178 0.19 -10.53 8.92
CA THR A 178 -0.61 -9.33 8.72
C THR A 178 -1.04 -9.23 7.26
N LEU A 179 -2.34 -9.11 7.02
CA LEU A 179 -2.89 -8.74 5.72
C LEU A 179 -3.43 -7.31 5.79
N SER A 180 -2.88 -6.41 4.99
CA SER A 180 -3.29 -5.01 4.96
C SER A 180 -3.60 -4.54 3.54
N TYR A 181 -4.56 -3.61 3.44
CA TYR A 181 -4.95 -2.99 2.19
C TYR A 181 -4.68 -1.50 2.23
N TRP A 182 -4.05 -0.94 1.19
CA TRP A 182 -3.62 0.46 1.18
C TRP A 182 -4.12 1.20 -0.06
N GLU A 183 -4.65 2.40 0.16
CA GLU A 183 -5.15 3.31 -0.88
C GLU A 183 -4.43 4.66 -0.80
N ALA A 184 -4.22 5.31 -1.95
CA ALA A 184 -3.71 6.67 -1.99
C ALA A 184 -4.79 7.68 -1.57
N GLN A 185 -4.46 8.50 -0.58
CA GLN A 185 -5.33 9.51 0.01
C GLN A 185 -4.48 10.73 0.38
N GLU A 186 -4.92 11.92 0.00
CA GLU A 186 -4.28 13.18 0.43
C GLU A 186 -2.78 13.25 0.13
N GLY A 187 -2.31 12.60 -0.94
CA GLY A 187 -0.89 12.57 -1.32
C GLY A 187 -0.03 11.56 -0.56
N SER A 188 -0.61 10.70 0.28
CA SER A 188 0.08 9.60 0.96
C SER A 188 -0.65 8.26 0.74
N LEU A 189 0.01 7.14 1.05
CA LEU A 189 -0.66 5.84 1.15
C LEU A 189 -1.23 5.68 2.57
N ARG A 190 -2.47 5.22 2.67
CA ARG A 190 -3.16 5.01 3.94
C ARG A 190 -3.70 3.59 4.00
N SER A 191 -3.55 2.94 5.17
CA SER A 191 -4.19 1.66 5.42
C SER A 191 -5.71 1.84 5.48
N ILE A 192 -6.42 0.96 4.78
CA ILE A 192 -7.87 0.89 4.68
C ILE A 192 -8.39 -0.05 5.76
N PHE A 193 -7.83 -1.25 5.82
CA PHE A 193 -8.06 -2.24 6.87
C PHE A 193 -6.86 -3.17 6.97
N THR A 194 -6.67 -3.71 8.17
CA THR A 194 -5.61 -4.64 8.53
C THR A 194 -6.25 -5.81 9.27
N ILE A 195 -5.85 -7.03 8.90
CA ILE A 195 -6.19 -8.27 9.59
C ILE A 195 -4.88 -8.82 10.12
N GLU A 196 -4.80 -9.00 11.44
CA GLU A 196 -3.62 -9.50 12.13
C GLU A 196 -3.94 -10.88 12.71
N SER A 197 -3.02 -11.82 12.52
CA SER A 197 -3.01 -13.16 13.15
C SER A 197 -1.68 -13.35 13.84
N GLY A 198 -1.71 -13.84 15.07
CA GLY A 198 -0.51 -14.21 15.82
C GLY A 198 -0.63 -15.63 16.32
N SER A 199 0.47 -16.39 16.24
CA SER A 199 0.63 -17.62 17.02
C SER A 199 1.67 -17.38 18.11
N HIS A 200 1.31 -17.73 19.35
CA HIS A 200 2.19 -17.65 20.50
C HIS A 200 2.62 -19.07 20.89
N MET A 201 3.89 -19.40 20.70
CA MET A 201 4.40 -20.73 21.07
C MET A 201 4.81 -20.78 22.54
N GLY A 202 3.94 -21.38 23.36
CA GLY A 202 4.43 -22.42 24.26
C GLY A 202 4.70 -23.69 23.43
N PHE A 203 5.97 -23.97 23.09
CA PHE A 203 6.55 -25.18 22.50
C PHE A 203 5.69 -26.15 21.63
N VAL A 204 6.28 -26.55 20.47
CA VAL A 204 5.91 -27.63 19.51
C VAL A 204 5.13 -27.19 18.25
N HIS A 205 5.67 -27.58 17.08
CA HIS A 205 5.23 -27.29 15.72
C HIS A 205 3.71 -27.21 15.47
N GLY A 206 3.30 -26.10 14.87
CA GLY A 206 2.15 -26.09 13.98
C GLY A 206 2.06 -24.79 13.20
N SER A 207 0.99 -24.73 12.42
CA SER A 207 0.78 -23.71 11.40
C SER A 207 -0.64 -23.19 11.55
N THR A 208 -0.78 -21.87 11.71
CA THR A 208 -2.05 -21.18 11.53
C THR A 208 -2.11 -20.75 10.06
N GLU A 209 -3.10 -21.23 9.33
CA GLU A 209 -3.36 -20.77 7.96
C GLU A 209 -4.56 -19.85 7.99
N VAL A 210 -4.34 -18.58 7.62
CA VAL A 210 -5.41 -17.61 7.43
C VAL A 210 -5.59 -17.39 5.93
N LYS A 211 -6.73 -17.84 5.42
CA LYS A 211 -7.13 -17.59 4.04
C LYS A 211 -8.19 -16.51 4.02
N VAL A 212 -7.81 -15.32 3.59
CA VAL A 212 -8.74 -14.22 3.35
C VAL A 212 -9.20 -14.25 1.89
N THR A 213 -10.47 -14.58 1.69
CA THR A 213 -11.09 -14.62 0.37
C THR A 213 -12.05 -13.44 0.24
N PRO A 214 -11.87 -12.56 -0.76
CA PRO A 214 -12.86 -11.52 -1.00
C PRO A 214 -14.16 -12.12 -1.55
N VAL A 215 -15.28 -11.68 -0.98
CA VAL A 215 -16.62 -12.06 -1.44
C VAL A 215 -17.19 -10.91 -2.28
N GLY A 216 -17.25 -11.11 -3.59
CA GLY A 216 -17.70 -10.11 -4.56
C GLY A 216 -16.68 -9.00 -4.85
N ASP A 217 -16.97 -8.15 -5.84
CA ASP A 217 -16.02 -7.18 -6.42
C ASP A 217 -16.33 -5.70 -6.09
N ALA A 218 -17.27 -5.46 -5.17
CA ALA A 218 -17.82 -4.14 -4.88
C ALA A 218 -17.90 -3.84 -3.38
N PHE A 219 -18.08 -2.57 -3.01
CA PHE A 219 -18.40 -2.16 -1.64
C PHE A 219 -19.88 -2.41 -1.29
N PRO A 220 -20.20 -2.83 -0.05
CA PRO A 220 -19.28 -3.12 1.05
C PRO A 220 -18.39 -4.35 0.75
N ARG A 221 -17.07 -4.20 0.98
CA ARG A 221 -16.10 -5.26 0.74
C ARG A 221 -16.24 -6.26 1.87
N VAL A 222 -16.74 -7.44 1.52
CA VAL A 222 -16.84 -8.57 2.45
C VAL A 222 -15.62 -9.45 2.26
N LEU A 223 -14.97 -9.77 3.36
CA LEU A 223 -13.83 -10.66 3.42
C LEU A 223 -14.26 -11.88 4.22
N GLU A 224 -14.20 -13.04 3.59
CA GLU A 224 -14.36 -14.32 4.26
C GLU A 224 -12.97 -14.74 4.74
N VAL A 225 -12.80 -14.75 6.06
CA VAL A 225 -11.58 -15.14 6.74
C VAL A 225 -11.81 -16.58 7.19
N LYS A 226 -11.17 -17.51 6.49
CA LYS A 226 -11.10 -18.91 6.92
C LYS A 226 -9.80 -19.12 7.65
N GLU A 227 -9.91 -19.54 8.89
CA GLU A 227 -8.79 -19.73 9.79
C GLU A 227 -8.75 -21.21 10.12
N SER A 228 -7.61 -21.86 9.87
CA SER A 228 -7.40 -23.25 10.28
C SER A 228 -6.13 -23.34 11.09
N SER A 229 -6.22 -23.97 12.26
CA SER A 229 -5.06 -24.35 13.05
C SER A 229 -4.91 -25.86 13.09
N ARG A 230 -3.68 -26.31 12.93
CA ARG A 230 -3.26 -27.70 13.14
C ARG A 230 -2.28 -27.77 14.30
N GLU A 231 -2.79 -27.68 15.54
CA GLU A 231 -1.95 -27.79 16.74
C GLU A 231 -2.64 -28.50 17.90
N CYS A 232 -1.83 -29.22 18.69
CA CYS A 232 -2.25 -29.79 19.97
C CYS A 232 -1.79 -28.86 21.11
N GLY A 233 -2.71 -28.41 21.97
CA GLY A 233 -2.39 -27.92 23.31
C GLY A 233 -1.96 -26.46 23.45
N LYS A 234 -2.39 -25.55 22.57
CA LYS A 234 -2.07 -24.11 22.68
C LYS A 234 -3.30 -23.21 22.65
N VAL A 235 -3.13 -22.02 23.23
CA VAL A 235 -4.05 -20.88 23.08
C VAL A 235 -3.65 -20.13 21.82
N ILE A 236 -4.59 -19.96 20.90
CA ILE A 236 -4.38 -19.25 19.63
C ILE A 236 -5.28 -18.03 19.63
N ASP A 237 -4.68 -16.86 19.44
CA ASP A 237 -5.40 -15.61 19.26
C ASP A 237 -5.79 -15.48 17.79
N MET A 238 -7.08 -15.61 17.52
CA MET A 238 -7.64 -15.56 16.18
C MET A 238 -7.79 -14.11 15.73
N PRO A 239 -7.59 -13.78 14.44
CA PRO A 239 -7.89 -12.45 13.87
C PRO A 239 -9.30 -11.94 14.12
N SER A 240 -10.27 -12.83 14.36
CA SER A 240 -11.61 -12.48 14.82
C SER A 240 -11.66 -11.80 16.19
N GLY A 241 -10.58 -11.92 16.98
CA GLY A 241 -10.47 -11.51 18.38
C GLY A 241 -10.84 -12.63 19.37
N GLU A 242 -11.14 -13.84 18.90
CA GLU A 242 -11.40 -14.99 19.76
C GLU A 242 -10.10 -15.71 20.12
N SER A 243 -9.94 -16.13 21.38
CA SER A 243 -8.84 -17.01 21.78
C SER A 243 -9.36 -18.42 21.95
N VAL A 244 -8.83 -19.38 21.19
CA VAL A 244 -9.24 -20.79 21.26
C VAL A 244 -8.12 -21.61 21.89
N TYR A 245 -8.44 -22.35 22.96
CA TYR A 245 -7.56 -23.35 23.54
C TYR A 245 -7.98 -24.73 23.05
N GLU A 246 -7.14 -25.40 22.28
CA GLU A 246 -7.46 -26.71 21.69
C GLU A 246 -6.66 -27.83 22.39
N PRO A 247 -7.27 -28.61 23.30
CA PRO A 247 -6.60 -29.69 24.02
C PRO A 247 -6.52 -31.00 23.23
N SER A 248 -7.37 -31.19 22.22
CA SER A 248 -7.38 -32.40 21.38
C SER A 248 -6.65 -32.12 20.07
N CYS A 249 -5.81 -33.04 19.61
CA CYS A 249 -5.11 -32.94 18.33
C CYS A 249 -6.06 -33.01 17.11
N THR A 250 -6.99 -32.06 17.00
CA THR A 250 -8.01 -31.95 15.97
C THR A 250 -7.94 -30.56 15.36
N ASP A 251 -8.02 -30.52 14.02
CA ASP A 251 -8.02 -29.28 13.25
C ASP A 251 -9.14 -28.36 13.75
N ALA A 252 -8.78 -27.17 14.25
CA ALA A 252 -9.73 -26.14 14.60
C ALA A 252 -9.91 -25.22 13.40
N GLU A 253 -11.13 -25.15 12.87
CA GLU A 253 -11.49 -24.23 11.78
C GLU A 253 -12.50 -23.19 12.26
N ASN A 254 -12.23 -21.92 12.01
CA ASN A 254 -13.17 -20.83 12.19
C ASN A 254 -13.39 -20.11 10.86
N GLU A 255 -14.63 -19.69 10.61
CA GLU A 255 -14.98 -18.93 9.41
C GLU A 255 -15.73 -17.66 9.85
N VAL A 256 -15.11 -16.52 9.62
CA VAL A 256 -15.67 -15.21 9.98
C VAL A 256 -15.79 -14.35 8.74
N ARG A 257 -16.92 -13.64 8.64
CA ARG A 257 -17.14 -12.63 7.60
C ARG A 257 -16.91 -11.26 8.18
N MET A 258 -15.92 -10.56 7.67
CA MET A 258 -15.67 -9.16 7.98
C MET A 258 -16.22 -8.29 6.85
N CYS A 259 -17.03 -7.29 7.17
CA CYS A 259 -17.53 -6.34 6.20
C CYS A 259 -16.89 -4.97 6.42
N TYR A 260 -16.45 -4.34 5.33
CA TYR A 260 -15.92 -2.99 5.33
C TYR A 260 -16.69 -2.13 4.33
N ARG A 261 -17.25 -1.02 4.78
CA ARG A 261 -17.96 -0.06 3.92
C ARG A 261 -17.31 1.31 4.01
N ARG A 262 -17.37 2.09 2.93
CA ARG A 262 -16.97 3.49 3.01
C ARG A 262 -17.90 4.24 3.95
N LYS A 263 -17.32 5.07 4.82
CA LYS A 263 -18.05 5.96 5.71
C LYS A 263 -18.86 7.01 4.95
N SER A 264 -18.43 7.38 3.75
CA SER A 264 -19.17 8.28 2.86
C SER A 264 -18.98 7.87 1.40
N PRO A 265 -20.06 7.81 0.59
CA PRO A 265 -19.97 7.53 -0.84
C PRO A 265 -19.06 8.54 -1.56
N GLY A 266 -18.19 8.06 -2.46
CA GLY A 266 -17.33 8.92 -3.30
C GLY A 266 -16.14 9.59 -2.62
N ALA A 267 -16.03 9.57 -1.28
CA ALA A 267 -14.87 10.09 -0.56
C ALA A 267 -13.75 9.04 -0.48
N PRO A 268 -12.46 9.43 -0.60
CA PRO A 268 -11.35 8.59 -0.16
C PRO A 268 -11.45 8.35 1.36
N GLY A 269 -11.20 7.12 1.79
CA GLY A 269 -10.30 6.95 2.92
C GLY A 269 -10.80 6.81 4.34
N VAL A 270 -12.10 6.64 4.58
CA VAL A 270 -12.55 6.14 5.88
C VAL A 270 -13.50 4.98 5.67
N TYR A 271 -13.14 3.84 6.24
CA TYR A 271 -13.90 2.60 6.15
C TYR A 271 -14.40 2.25 7.54
N ASP A 272 -15.70 1.99 7.64
CA ASP A 272 -16.32 1.48 8.85
C ASP A 272 -16.48 -0.04 8.71
N LYS A 273 -16.24 -0.76 9.80
CA LYS A 273 -16.69 -2.15 9.92
C LYS A 273 -18.23 -2.15 9.89
N CYS A 274 -18.78 -3.01 9.03
CA CYS A 274 -20.18 -3.41 9.07
C CYS A 274 -20.26 -4.87 9.54
#